data_AF-A0A9D6L0W3-F1
#
_entry.id   AF-A0A9D6L0W3-F1
#
_cell.length_a   1.000
_cell.length_b   1.000
_cell.length_c   1.000
_cell.angle_alpha   90.00
_cell.angle_beta   90.00
_cell.angle_gamma   90.00
#
_symmetry.space_group_name_H-M   'P 1'
#
loop_
_entity.id
_entity.type
_entity.pdbx_description
1 polymer ?
#
loop_
_entity_poly.entity_id
_entity_poly.type
_entity_poly.pdbx_seq_one_letter_code
_entity_poly.pdbx_strand_id
1 'polypeptide(L)' 'MAYNELLAERMREALENTKGVIEKKMFGGVAFMWKDKMFCGIIKDDMMVRVLEERYDELVEKDHARPMDFVKTRPMRGFI' A
#
# COMPACT_ATOMS: atom_id res chain seq x y z
N MET A 1 -1.38 -7.95 -16.58
CA MET A 1 -2.05 -8.02 -15.26
C MET A 1 -1.97 -6.66 -14.60
N ALA A 2 -3.01 -6.25 -13.89
CA ALA A 2 -3.09 -4.91 -13.29
C ALA A 2 -2.25 -4.83 -11.99
N TYR A 3 -2.19 -5.94 -11.25
CA TYR A 3 -1.38 -6.11 -10.04
C TYR A 3 -0.97 -7.58 -9.91
N ASN A 4 0.01 -7.84 -9.05
CA ASN A 4 0.51 -9.17 -8.74
C ASN A 4 -0.48 -9.90 -7.82
N GLU A 5 -1.19 -10.88 -8.38
CA GLU A 5 -2.23 -11.62 -7.65
C GLU A 5 -1.67 -12.49 -6.52
N LEU A 6 -0.44 -13.00 -6.65
CA LEU A 6 0.22 -13.77 -5.60
C LEU A 6 0.51 -12.89 -4.37
N LEU A 7 0.98 -11.66 -4.59
CA LEU A 7 1.15 -10.68 -3.52
C LEU A 7 -0.19 -10.31 -2.88
N ALA A 8 -1.24 -10.16 -3.68
CA ALA A 8 -2.58 -9.87 -3.16
C ALA A 8 -3.11 -11.01 -2.29
N GLU A 9 -2.95 -12.26 -2.72
CA GLU A 9 -3.37 -13.43 -1.95
C GLU A 9 -2.64 -13.52 -0.61
N ARG A 10 -1.31 -13.33 -0.61
CA ARG A 10 -0.53 -13.30 0.65
C ARG A 10 -1.01 -12.22 1.61
N MET A 11 -1.42 -11.05 1.10
CA MET A 11 -1.98 -10.00 1.94
C MET A 11 -3.37 -10.37 2.46
N ARG A 12 -4.22 -11.03 1.66
CA ARG A 12 -5.52 -11.53 2.12
C ARG A 12 -5.36 -12.53 3.24
N GLU A 13 -4.47 -13.50 3.09
CA GLU A 13 -4.15 -14.47 4.14
C GLU A 13 -3.65 -13.78 5.42
N ALA A 14 -2.72 -12.82 5.29
CA ALA A 14 -2.20 -12.07 6.44
C ALA A 14 -3.29 -11.23 7.15
N LEU A 15 -4.29 -10.77 6.41
CA LEU A 15 -5.37 -9.91 6.91
C LEU A 15 -6.65 -10.66 7.25
N GLU A 16 -6.71 -11.98 7.04
CA GLU A 16 -7.90 -12.82 7.25
C GLU A 16 -8.46 -12.68 8.67
N ASN A 17 -7.58 -12.57 9.67
CA ASN A 17 -7.95 -12.42 11.07
C ASN A 17 -8.27 -10.96 11.48
N THR A 18 -8.10 -10.00 10.57
CA THR A 18 -8.30 -8.57 10.86
C THR A 18 -9.70 -8.13 10.48
N LYS A 19 -10.57 -7.96 11.48
CA LYS A 19 -11.95 -7.49 11.26
C LYS A 19 -12.00 -6.06 10.73
N GLY A 20 -12.85 -5.84 9.73
CA GLY A 20 -13.12 -4.51 9.17
C GLY A 20 -12.13 -4.07 8.08
N VAL A 21 -11.35 -5.01 7.53
CA VAL A 21 -10.56 -4.79 6.32
C VAL A 21 -11.45 -4.98 5.08
N ILE A 22 -11.37 -4.06 4.15
CA ILE A 22 -12.12 -4.06 2.88
C ILE A 22 -11.12 -3.98 1.74
N GLU A 23 -11.21 -4.91 0.80
CA GLU A 23 -10.45 -4.88 -0.45
C GLU A 23 -11.20 -4.06 -1.51
N LYS A 24 -10.52 -3.10 -2.16
CA LYS A 24 -11.05 -2.33 -3.28
C LYS A 24 -10.06 -2.31 -4.44
N LYS A 25 -10.55 -2.52 -5.66
CA LYS A 25 -9.75 -2.36 -6.88
C LYS A 25 -9.61 -0.87 -7.21
N MET A 26 -8.41 -0.32 -7.05
CA MET A 26 -8.12 1.11 -7.21
C MET A 26 -6.71 1.31 -7.79
N PHE A 27 -6.47 2.46 -8.44
CA PHE A 27 -5.15 2.84 -9.00
C PHE A 27 -4.54 1.83 -10.00
N GLY A 28 -5.39 1.06 -10.69
CA GLY A 28 -4.93 -0.01 -11.57
C GLY A 28 -4.39 -1.21 -10.81
N GLY A 29 -4.73 -1.36 -9.53
CA GLY A 29 -4.33 -2.46 -8.67
C GLY A 29 -5.40 -2.81 -7.63
N VAL A 30 -4.96 -3.20 -6.44
CA VAL A 30 -5.81 -3.49 -5.28
C VAL A 30 -5.37 -2.65 -4.09
N ALA A 31 -6.31 -2.14 -3.31
CA ALA A 31 -6.08 -1.39 -2.09
C ALA A 31 -6.87 -2.02 -0.94
N PHE A 32 -6.23 -2.14 0.22
CA PHE A 32 -6.86 -2.58 1.45
C PHE A 32 -7.15 -1.38 2.33
N MET A 33 -8.40 -1.30 2.76
CA MET A 33 -8.91 -0.24 3.62
C MET A 33 -9.29 -0.81 4.98
N TRP A 34 -9.07 -0.05 6.03
CA TRP A 34 -9.57 -0.35 7.36
C TRP A 34 -10.32 0.86 7.89
N LYS A 35 -11.60 0.70 8.26
CA LYS A 35 -12.49 1.81 8.67
C LYS A 35 -12.44 3.01 7.70
N ASP A 36 -12.63 2.73 6.40
CA ASP A 36 -12.57 3.70 5.29
C ASP A 36 -11.22 4.45 5.11
N LYS A 37 -10.16 4.02 5.82
CA LYS A 37 -8.80 4.53 5.63
C LYS A 37 -7.95 3.48 4.93
N MET A 38 -7.39 3.84 3.78
CA MET A 38 -6.41 3.01 3.09
C MET A 38 -5.14 2.87 3.95
N PHE A 39 -4.66 1.64 4.12
CA PHE A 39 -3.43 1.35 4.86
C PHE A 39 -2.38 0.60 4.01
N CYS A 40 -2.80 -0.19 3.03
CA CYS A 40 -1.88 -0.75 2.05
C CYS A 40 -2.57 -0.97 0.69
N GLY A 41 -1.77 -1.19 -0.34
CA GLY A 41 -2.23 -1.54 -1.68
C GLY A 41 -1.13 -2.18 -2.50
N ILE A 42 -1.49 -2.76 -3.64
CA ILE A 42 -0.58 -3.41 -4.57
C ILE A 42 -0.91 -2.87 -5.95
N ILE A 43 0.11 -2.37 -6.63
CA ILE A 43 -0.01 -1.81 -7.99
C ILE A 43 1.10 -2.43 -8.82
N LYS A 44 0.74 -3.10 -9.92
CA LYS A 44 1.70 -3.91 -10.69
C LYS A 44 2.44 -4.89 -9.77
N ASP A 45 3.74 -4.75 -9.62
CA ASP A 45 4.57 -5.58 -8.75
C ASP A 45 5.04 -4.86 -7.48
N ASP A 46 4.62 -3.60 -7.29
CA ASP A 46 4.96 -2.79 -6.13
C ASP A 46 3.85 -2.86 -5.07
N MET A 47 4.27 -2.86 -3.79
CA MET A 47 3.38 -2.72 -2.66
C MET A 47 3.47 -1.30 -2.10
N MET A 48 2.32 -0.67 -1.94
CA MET A 48 2.17 0.61 -1.29
C MET A 48 1.74 0.41 0.15
N VAL A 49 2.39 1.09 1.08
CA VAL A 49 2.05 1.01 2.49
C VAL A 49 1.95 2.41 3.09
N ARG A 50 0.87 2.63 3.82
CA ARG A 50 0.71 3.83 4.62
C ARG A 50 1.58 3.71 5.87
N VAL A 51 2.46 4.66 6.05
CA VAL A 51 3.35 4.75 7.21
C VAL A 51 3.06 6.01 8.01
N LEU A 52 3.40 5.97 9.31
CA LEU A 52 3.35 7.16 10.15
C LEU A 52 4.41 8.16 9.67
N GLU A 53 4.09 9.45 9.69
CA GLU A 53 5.00 10.50 9.24
C GLU A 53 6.33 10.47 9.99
N GLU A 54 6.30 10.15 11.29
CA GLU A 54 7.49 10.02 12.14
C GLU A 54 8.46 8.91 11.68
N ARG A 55 7.96 7.89 10.99
CA ARG A 55 8.76 6.76 10.48
C ARG A 55 8.99 6.83 8.97
N TYR A 56 8.46 7.86 8.31
CA TYR A 56 8.52 7.99 6.87
C TYR A 56 9.98 8.12 6.40
N ASP A 57 10.75 9.00 7.02
CA ASP A 57 12.15 9.24 6.64
C ASP A 57 13.02 8.00 6.90
N GLU A 58 12.82 7.28 8.01
CA GLU A 58 13.53 6.03 8.29
C GLU A 58 13.19 4.92 7.29
N LEU A 59 11.91 4.80 6.92
CA LEU A 59 11.44 3.71 6.08
C LEU A 59 11.73 3.94 4.60
N VAL A 60 11.73 5.20 4.15
CA VAL A 60 12.05 5.53 2.75
C VAL A 60 13.54 5.37 2.44
N GLU A 61 14.40 5.41 3.45
CA GLU A 61 15.84 5.14 3.32
C GLU A 61 16.17 3.64 3.27
N LYS A 62 15.21 2.75 3.52
CA LYS A 62 15.44 1.29 3.44
C LYS A 62 15.55 0.81 2.00
N ASP A 63 16.38 -0.21 1.81
CA ASP A 63 16.48 -0.92 0.54
C ASP A 63 15.09 -1.34 0.03
N HIS A 64 14.84 -1.04 -1.25
CA HIS A 64 13.59 -1.31 -1.97
C HIS A 64 12.35 -0.50 -1.52
N ALA A 65 12.50 0.46 -0.62
CA ALA A 65 11.46 1.45 -0.33
C ALA A 65 11.67 2.71 -1.18
N ARG A 66 10.58 3.34 -1.63
CA ARG A 66 10.63 4.60 -2.35
C ARG A 66 9.41 5.46 -2.03
N PRO A 67 9.50 6.79 -2.10
CA PRO A 67 8.31 7.63 -2.02
C PRO A 67 7.29 7.19 -3.07
N MET A 68 6.01 7.26 -2.70
CA MET A 68 4.95 7.04 -3.69
C MET A 68 4.94 8.17 -4.74
N ASP A 69 5.49 7.89 -5.92
CA ASP A 69 5.65 8.85 -7.04
C ASP A 69 4.38 9.05 -7.89
N PHE A 70 3.23 8.53 -7.47
CA PHE A 70 2.00 8.53 -8.29
C PHE A 70 1.34 9.91 -8.45
N VAL A 71 1.75 10.91 -7.68
CA VAL A 71 1.15 12.25 -7.70
C VAL A 71 2.09 13.24 -8.37
N LYS A 72 1.69 13.73 -9.55
CA LYS A 72 2.45 14.59 -10.47
C LYS A 72 2.99 15.91 -9.89
N THR A 73 2.61 16.27 -8.67
CA THR A 73 2.80 17.61 -8.09
C THR A 73 3.35 17.62 -6.67
N ARG A 74 3.33 16.50 -5.92
CA ARG A 74 3.99 16.41 -4.61
C ARG A 74 4.04 14.96 -4.14
N PRO A 75 5.20 14.43 -3.69
CA PRO A 75 5.23 13.17 -2.97
C PRO A 75 4.35 13.28 -1.73
N MET A 76 3.38 12.38 -1.59
CA MET A 76 2.51 12.35 -0.41
C MET A 76 3.28 11.76 0.75
N ARG A 77 3.66 12.59 1.73
CA ARG A 77 4.23 12.08 2.98
C ARG A 77 3.25 11.10 3.63
N GLY A 78 3.78 9.99 4.11
CA GLY A 78 3.00 8.92 4.75
C GLY A 78 2.63 7.76 3.83
N PHE A 79 3.08 7.73 2.57
CA PHE A 79 2.99 6.57 1.70
C PHE A 79 4.34 6.27 1.05
N ILE A 80 4.80 5.04 1.27
CA ILE A 80 5.96 4.42 0.61
C ILE A 80 5.49 3.27 -0.29
#